data_AF-A0A831NUT7-F1
#
_entry.id   AF-A0A831NUT7-F1
#
_cell.length_a   1.000
_cell.length_b   1.000
_cell.length_c   1.000
_cell.angle_alpha   90.00
_cell.angle_beta   90.00
_cell.angle_gamma   90.00
#
_symmetry.space_group_name_H-M   'P 1'
#
loop_
_entity.id
_entity.type
_entity.pdbx_description
1 polymer ?
#
loop_
_entity_poly.entity_id
_entity_poly.type
_entity_poly.pdbx_seq_one_letter_code
_entity_poly.pdbx_strand_id
1 'polypeptide(L)'
;MQDTKICPACGEEIKAIAKKCPHCLTWQSKWKIDQSNPKYQLFWLTIFFVFIALAFYFRISVSSKLSTADFEESRQLITIEKTKMNYTTKECGGYISILGTITNNSSITWENFYFEARFYNADNILIDSLSDNDYNLVVLPGSNSTFKIGGNTDKLEEEYDHFEIILKKAREANALF
;
A
#
# COMPACT_ATOMS: atom_id res chain seq x y z
N MET A 1 45.54 -38.28 37.63
CA MET A 1 45.20 -36.85 37.69
C MET A 1 43.71 -36.74 37.43
N GLN A 2 42.95 -36.02 38.24
CA GLN A 2 41.52 -35.80 37.97
C GLN A 2 41.40 -34.66 36.97
N ASP A 3 40.76 -34.89 35.82
CA ASP A 3 40.53 -33.83 34.82
C ASP A 3 39.55 -32.79 35.36
N THR A 4 40.00 -31.54 35.43
CA THR A 4 39.22 -30.37 35.84
C THR A 4 39.00 -29.40 34.68
N LYS A 5 37.94 -28.60 34.75
CA LYS A 5 37.63 -27.52 33.80
C LYS A 5 37.16 -26.29 34.56
N ILE A 6 37.31 -25.11 33.96
CA ILE A 6 36.84 -23.85 34.53
C ILE A 6 35.35 -23.64 34.20
N CYS A 7 34.56 -23.21 35.17
CA CYS A 7 33.16 -22.84 34.96
C CYS A 7 33.05 -21.51 34.18
N PRO A 8 32.38 -21.46 33.01
CA PRO A 8 32.26 -20.24 32.21
C PRO A 8 31.36 -19.16 32.84
N ALA A 9 30.59 -19.50 33.88
CA ALA A 9 29.68 -18.57 34.56
C ALA A 9 30.30 -17.91 35.80
N CYS A 10 31.11 -18.63 36.59
CA CYS A 10 31.67 -18.12 37.85
C CYS A 10 33.19 -18.22 37.96
N GLY A 11 33.90 -18.83 37.00
CA GLY A 11 35.36 -18.91 36.98
C GLY A 11 35.99 -19.97 37.90
N GLU A 12 35.19 -20.67 38.70
CA GLU A 12 35.69 -21.70 39.63
C GLU A 12 36.04 -23.03 38.95
N GLU A 13 37.01 -23.75 39.50
CA GLU A 13 37.41 -25.09 39.03
C GLU A 13 36.37 -26.15 39.39
N ILE A 14 35.94 -26.91 38.38
CA ILE A 14 34.98 -28.00 38.54
C ILE A 14 35.48 -29.28 37.88
N LYS A 15 34.99 -30.44 38.34
CA LYS A 15 35.29 -31.73 37.69
C LYS A 15 34.85 -31.69 36.22
N ALA A 16 35.68 -32.19 35.29
CA ALA A 16 35.40 -32.13 33.85
C ALA A 16 34.02 -32.72 33.48
N ILE A 17 33.62 -33.79 34.17
CA ILE A 17 32.33 -34.50 33.99
C ILE A 17 31.12 -33.83 34.67
N ALA A 18 31.30 -32.74 35.40
CA ALA A 18 30.20 -32.08 36.13
C ALA A 18 29.17 -31.49 35.14
N LYS A 19 27.90 -31.91 35.30
CA LYS A 19 26.74 -31.39 34.55
C LYS A 19 26.18 -30.08 35.13
N LYS A 20 26.41 -29.84 36.42
CA LYS A 20 25.97 -28.64 37.16
C LYS A 20 27.13 -28.17 38.03
N CYS A 21 27.38 -26.86 38.06
CA CYS A 21 28.41 -26.27 38.92
C CYS A 21 27.96 -26.31 40.39
N PRO A 22 28.78 -26.78 41.34
CA PRO A 22 28.41 -26.79 42.75
C PRO A 22 28.43 -25.38 43.39
N HIS A 23 29.22 -24.44 42.84
CA HIS A 23 29.37 -23.09 43.40
C HIS A 23 28.24 -22.14 42.97
N CYS A 24 27.97 -22.05 41.67
CA CYS A 24 26.96 -21.13 41.13
C CYS A 24 25.67 -21.81 40.66
N LEU A 25 25.58 -23.15 40.80
CA LEU A 25 24.40 -23.95 40.44
C LEU A 25 23.98 -23.87 38.96
N THR A 26 24.80 -23.29 38.09
CA THR A 26 24.53 -23.22 36.65
C THR A 26 24.76 -24.57 35.97
N TRP A 27 23.91 -24.86 34.99
CA TRP A 27 24.03 -26.06 34.15
C TRP A 27 25.12 -25.89 33.11
N GLN A 28 25.98 -26.89 32.99
CA GLN A 28 27.17 -26.89 32.13
C GLN A 28 26.93 -27.60 30.79
N SER A 29 25.68 -27.70 30.34
CA SER A 29 25.35 -28.30 29.04
C SER A 29 25.73 -27.35 27.91
N LYS A 30 26.28 -27.91 26.82
CA LYS A 30 26.70 -27.12 25.64
C LYS A 30 25.59 -26.20 25.12
N TRP A 31 24.34 -26.68 25.11
CA TRP A 31 23.19 -25.92 24.64
C TRP A 31 22.87 -24.67 25.48
N LYS A 32 22.93 -24.76 26.82
CA LYS A 32 22.67 -23.60 27.68
C LYS A 32 23.80 -22.57 27.65
N ILE A 33 25.04 -23.04 27.54
CA ILE A 33 26.21 -22.16 27.41
C ILE A 33 26.17 -21.43 26.06
N ASP A 34 25.82 -22.12 24.98
CA ASP A 34 25.75 -21.54 23.65
C ASP A 34 24.59 -20.53 23.51
N GLN A 35 23.44 -20.80 24.12
CA GLN A 35 22.31 -19.86 24.16
C GLN A 35 22.61 -18.58 24.95
N SER A 36 23.53 -18.64 25.92
CA SER A 36 24.00 -17.47 26.68
C SER A 36 25.07 -16.65 25.95
N ASN A 37 25.53 -17.09 24.77
CA ASN A 37 26.52 -16.36 23.99
C ASN A 37 25.85 -15.17 23.28
N PRO A 38 26.32 -13.92 23.51
CA PRO A 38 25.72 -12.73 22.88
C PRO A 38 25.78 -12.76 21.35
N LYS A 39 26.74 -13.49 20.75
CA LYS A 39 26.83 -13.65 19.29
C LYS A 39 25.68 -14.49 18.72
N TYR A 40 25.24 -15.51 19.45
CA TYR A 40 24.12 -16.36 19.04
C TYR A 40 22.80 -15.58 19.14
N GLN A 41 22.62 -14.77 20.18
CA GLN A 41 21.47 -13.88 20.32
C GLN A 41 21.41 -12.85 19.18
N LEU A 42 22.55 -12.24 18.84
CA LEU A 42 22.63 -11.28 17.72
C LEU A 42 22.30 -11.95 16.37
N PHE A 43 22.75 -13.19 16.15
CA PHE A 43 22.46 -13.95 14.93
C PHE A 43 20.96 -14.23 14.73
N TRP A 44 20.23 -14.60 15.79
CA TRP A 44 18.79 -14.81 15.69
C TRP A 44 18.02 -13.51 15.49
N LEU A 45 18.47 -12.42 16.12
CA LEU A 45 17.89 -11.09 15.89
C LEU A 45 18.08 -10.64 14.43
N THR A 46 19.26 -10.81 13.85
CA THR A 46 19.49 -10.44 12.45
C THR A 46 18.64 -11.26 11.50
N ILE A 47 18.53 -12.58 11.71
CA ILE A 47 17.64 -13.45 10.93
C ILE A 47 16.19 -12.96 11.01
N PHE A 48 15.70 -12.66 12.21
CA PHE A 48 14.34 -12.17 12.41
C PHE A 48 14.07 -10.87 11.64
N PHE A 49 14.98 -9.89 11.71
CA PHE A 49 14.84 -8.65 10.95
C PHE A 49 14.96 -8.84 9.43
N VAL A 50 15.79 -9.77 8.97
CA VAL A 50 15.85 -10.13 7.54
C VAL A 50 14.52 -10.72 7.07
N PHE A 51 13.91 -11.64 7.83
CA PHE A 51 12.60 -12.20 7.49
C PHE A 51 11.49 -11.15 7.47
N ILE A 52 11.51 -10.21 8.43
CA ILE A 52 10.59 -9.07 8.43
C ILE A 52 10.80 -8.23 7.17
N ALA A 53 12.05 -7.84 6.87
CA ALA A 53 12.35 -7.04 5.69
C ALA A 53 11.93 -7.76 4.38
N LEU A 54 12.14 -9.07 4.30
CA LEU A 54 11.74 -9.88 3.15
C LEU A 54 10.21 -9.95 3.01
N ALA A 55 9.49 -10.12 4.13
CA ALA A 55 8.03 -10.11 4.15
C ALA A 55 7.47 -8.75 3.72
N PHE A 56 8.03 -7.64 4.22
CA PHE A 56 7.65 -6.30 3.79
C PHE A 56 7.98 -6.04 2.31
N TYR A 57 9.15 -6.47 1.84
CA TYR A 57 9.52 -6.35 0.43
C TYR A 57 8.56 -7.12 -0.48
N PHE A 58 8.23 -8.37 -0.10
CA PHE A 58 7.28 -9.20 -0.85
C PHE A 58 5.87 -8.58 -0.87
N ARG A 59 5.41 -8.04 0.27
CA ARG A 59 4.13 -7.31 0.37
C ARG A 59 4.05 -6.12 -0.59
N ILE A 60 5.10 -5.29 -0.67
CA ILE A 60 5.09 -4.09 -1.52
C ILE A 60 5.21 -4.45 -3.01
N SER A 61 5.99 -5.49 -3.33
CA SER A 61 6.27 -5.87 -4.72
C SER A 61 5.15 -6.69 -5.38
N VAL A 62 4.38 -7.48 -4.64
CA VAL A 62 3.26 -8.28 -5.17
C VAL A 62 2.00 -7.43 -5.35
N SER A 63 1.66 -6.60 -4.37
CA SER A 63 0.47 -5.73 -4.40
C SER A 63 0.46 -4.73 -5.56
N SER A 64 1.63 -4.21 -5.94
CA SER A 64 1.74 -3.22 -7.02
C SER A 64 1.58 -3.82 -8.42
N LYS A 65 1.86 -5.12 -8.61
CA LYS A 65 1.86 -5.77 -9.93
C LYS A 65 0.54 -6.45 -10.31
N LEU A 66 -0.19 -7.03 -9.36
CA LEU A 66 -1.50 -7.64 -9.65
C LEU A 66 -2.55 -6.58 -10.02
N SER A 67 -2.64 -5.51 -9.22
CA SER A 67 -3.72 -4.51 -9.36
C SER A 67 -3.71 -3.71 -10.66
N THR A 68 -2.57 -3.60 -11.36
CA THR A 68 -2.46 -2.74 -12.55
C THR A 68 -2.75 -3.46 -13.86
N ALA A 69 -2.36 -4.74 -13.98
CA ALA A 69 -2.61 -5.53 -15.18
C ALA A 69 -4.10 -5.88 -15.33
N ASP A 70 -4.76 -6.28 -14.23
CA ASP A 70 -6.17 -6.66 -14.23
C ASP A 70 -7.11 -5.45 -14.45
N PHE A 71 -6.66 -4.26 -14.04
CA PHE A 71 -7.40 -3.03 -14.27
C PHE A 71 -7.48 -2.67 -15.75
N GLU A 72 -6.38 -2.72 -16.51
CA GLU A 72 -6.40 -2.29 -17.92
C GLU A 72 -7.32 -3.16 -18.79
N GLU A 73 -7.40 -4.46 -18.53
CA GLU A 73 -8.35 -5.36 -19.21
C GLU A 73 -9.80 -5.06 -18.80
N SER A 74 -10.04 -4.86 -17.50
CA SER A 74 -11.38 -4.60 -16.95
C SER A 74 -11.85 -3.16 -17.15
N ARG A 75 -10.95 -2.24 -17.51
CA ARG A 75 -11.25 -0.80 -17.66
C ARG A 75 -12.37 -0.54 -18.65
N GLN A 76 -12.44 -1.33 -19.72
CA GLN A 76 -13.49 -1.21 -20.73
C GLN A 76 -14.88 -1.59 -20.20
N LEU A 77 -14.96 -2.34 -19.10
CA LEU A 77 -16.20 -2.72 -18.44
C LEU A 77 -16.69 -1.67 -17.43
N ILE A 78 -15.86 -0.66 -17.12
CA ILE A 78 -16.22 0.44 -16.23
C ILE A 78 -16.52 1.67 -17.09
N THR A 79 -17.78 2.08 -17.11
CA THR A 79 -18.23 3.22 -17.93
C THR A 79 -18.53 4.44 -17.08
N ILE A 80 -18.22 5.61 -17.62
CA ILE A 80 -18.58 6.90 -17.03
C ILE A 80 -19.69 7.52 -17.87
N GLU A 81 -20.81 7.85 -17.22
CA GLU A 81 -22.01 8.35 -17.86
C GLU A 81 -22.59 9.53 -17.07
N LYS A 82 -23.53 10.25 -17.70
CA LYS A 82 -24.32 11.31 -17.07
C LYS A 82 -23.45 12.37 -16.39
N THR A 83 -22.39 12.78 -17.07
CA THR A 83 -21.45 13.78 -16.56
C THR A 83 -22.04 15.18 -16.73
N LYS A 84 -21.98 15.98 -15.67
CA LYS A 84 -22.36 17.40 -15.68
C LYS A 84 -21.27 18.22 -15.02
N MET A 85 -20.74 19.18 -15.78
CA MET A 85 -19.84 20.20 -15.27
C MET A 85 -20.63 21.38 -14.70
N ASN A 86 -20.09 21.99 -13.66
CA ASN A 86 -20.55 23.23 -13.09
C ASN A 86 -19.35 24.11 -12.74
N TYR A 87 -19.36 25.34 -13.23
CA TYR A 87 -18.38 26.37 -12.91
C TYR A 87 -18.95 27.31 -11.85
N THR A 88 -18.15 27.68 -10.87
CA THR A 88 -18.53 28.66 -9.84
C THR A 88 -17.37 29.60 -9.55
N THR A 89 -17.66 30.88 -9.46
CA THR A 89 -16.67 31.89 -9.05
C THR A 89 -16.64 31.96 -7.52
N LYS A 90 -15.46 31.76 -6.93
CA LYS A 90 -15.18 31.94 -5.51
C LYS A 90 -14.30 33.17 -5.30
N GLU A 91 -14.14 33.59 -4.04
CA GLU A 91 -13.28 34.74 -3.68
C GLU A 91 -11.83 34.61 -4.19
N CYS A 92 -11.34 33.38 -4.32
CA CYS A 92 -9.96 33.08 -4.74
C CYS A 92 -9.81 32.67 -6.21
N GLY A 93 -10.85 32.82 -7.04
CA GLY A 93 -10.83 32.42 -8.45
C GLY A 93 -11.96 31.46 -8.85
N GLY A 94 -11.85 30.88 -10.04
CA GLY A 94 -12.81 29.92 -10.57
C GLY A 94 -12.70 28.56 -9.88
N TYR A 95 -13.80 27.83 -9.83
CA TYR A 95 -13.87 26.46 -9.33
C TYR A 95 -14.80 25.63 -10.19
N ILE A 96 -14.25 24.57 -10.79
CA ILE A 96 -15.03 23.58 -11.53
C ILE A 96 -15.34 22.40 -10.63
N SER A 97 -16.58 21.93 -10.72
CA SER A 97 -17.00 20.63 -10.21
C SER A 97 -17.68 19.83 -11.30
N ILE A 98 -17.35 18.55 -11.40
CA ILE A 98 -17.99 17.62 -12.31
C ILE A 98 -18.66 16.53 -11.47
N LEU A 99 -19.96 16.34 -11.69
CA LEU A 99 -20.73 15.24 -11.13
C LEU A 99 -20.94 14.20 -12.23
N GLY A 100 -20.66 12.94 -11.93
CA GLY A 100 -20.84 11.85 -12.89
C GLY A 100 -21.42 10.60 -12.24
N THR A 101 -21.86 9.67 -13.07
CA THR A 101 -22.22 8.31 -12.66
C THR A 101 -21.18 7.36 -13.23
N ILE A 102 -20.62 6.51 -12.38
CA ILE A 102 -19.76 5.40 -12.78
C ILE A 102 -20.58 4.11 -12.73
N THR A 103 -20.49 3.31 -13.77
CA THR A 103 -21.17 2.01 -13.88
C THR A 103 -20.14 0.92 -14.00
N ASN A 104 -20.32 -0.16 -13.24
CA ASN A 104 -19.45 -1.32 -13.26
C ASN A 104 -20.18 -2.49 -13.92
N ASN A 105 -19.80 -2.83 -15.14
CA ASN A 105 -20.34 -3.98 -15.87
C ASN A 105 -19.51 -5.26 -15.68
N SER A 106 -18.49 -5.23 -14.83
CA SER A 106 -17.68 -6.41 -14.50
C SER A 106 -18.28 -7.20 -13.34
N SER A 107 -17.77 -8.40 -13.10
CA SER A 107 -18.09 -9.23 -11.92
C SER A 107 -17.28 -8.88 -10.68
N ILE A 108 -16.43 -7.84 -10.74
CA ILE A 108 -15.46 -7.47 -9.70
C ILE A 108 -15.94 -6.22 -8.97
N THR A 109 -15.76 -6.15 -7.65
CA THR A 109 -15.99 -4.91 -6.89
C THR A 109 -14.78 -3.99 -7.01
N TRP A 110 -14.99 -2.74 -7.41
CA TRP A 110 -13.92 -1.75 -7.58
C TRP A 110 -13.99 -0.63 -6.54
N GLU A 111 -12.83 -0.12 -6.13
CA GLU A 111 -12.64 0.96 -5.16
C GLU A 111 -11.36 1.77 -5.46
N ASN A 112 -11.10 2.84 -4.68
CA ASN A 112 -9.91 3.71 -4.80
C ASN A 112 -9.72 4.25 -6.23
N PHE A 113 -10.76 4.91 -6.75
CA PHE A 113 -10.78 5.38 -8.13
C PHE A 113 -9.96 6.66 -8.28
N TYR A 114 -9.09 6.68 -9.30
CA TYR A 114 -8.35 7.86 -9.72
C TYR A 114 -8.86 8.37 -11.06
N PHE A 115 -9.37 9.59 -11.07
CA PHE A 115 -9.93 10.25 -12.24
C PHE A 115 -9.01 11.36 -12.72
N GLU A 116 -8.94 11.54 -14.03
CA GLU A 116 -8.37 12.72 -14.69
C GLU A 116 -9.47 13.36 -15.54
N ALA A 117 -9.83 14.60 -15.25
CA ALA A 117 -10.64 15.42 -16.14
C ALA A 117 -9.75 16.29 -17.01
N ARG A 118 -10.02 16.29 -18.31
CA ARG A 118 -9.37 17.13 -19.31
C ARG A 118 -10.36 18.10 -19.87
N PHE A 119 -9.94 19.34 -20.03
CA PHE A 119 -10.79 20.43 -20.46
C PHE A 119 -10.25 21.05 -21.73
N TYR A 120 -11.16 21.27 -22.68
CA TYR A 120 -10.81 21.73 -24.01
C TYR A 120 -11.58 23.00 -24.36
N ASN A 121 -10.95 23.85 -25.16
CA ASN A 121 -11.61 25.01 -25.77
C ASN A 121 -12.33 24.61 -27.07
N ALA A 122 -13.00 25.57 -27.70
CA ALA A 122 -13.73 25.37 -28.96
C ALA A 122 -12.85 24.91 -30.14
N ASP A 123 -11.55 25.16 -30.08
CA ASP A 123 -10.56 24.71 -31.07
C ASP A 123 -10.05 23.27 -30.80
N ASN A 124 -10.65 22.55 -29.83
CA ASN A 124 -10.20 21.26 -29.32
C ASN A 124 -8.78 21.26 -28.72
N ILE A 125 -8.30 22.41 -28.24
CA ILE A 125 -7.02 22.53 -27.56
C ILE A 125 -7.23 22.25 -26.07
N LEU A 126 -6.41 21.36 -25.51
CA LEU A 126 -6.36 21.11 -24.07
C LEU A 126 -5.90 22.38 -23.34
N ILE A 127 -6.78 22.98 -22.53
CA ILE A 127 -6.53 24.24 -21.82
C ILE A 127 -6.35 24.06 -20.31
N ASP A 128 -6.85 22.96 -19.75
CA ASP A 128 -6.79 22.69 -18.32
C ASP A 128 -6.92 21.18 -18.03
N SER A 129 -6.53 20.77 -16.83
CA SER A 129 -6.67 19.39 -16.35
C SER A 129 -6.84 19.34 -14.82
N LEU A 130 -7.73 18.48 -14.35
CA LEU A 130 -7.93 18.19 -12.94
C LEU A 130 -7.71 16.71 -12.69
N SER A 131 -7.06 16.37 -11.58
CA SER A 131 -6.93 14.98 -11.13
C SER A 131 -7.46 14.86 -9.71
N ASP A 132 -8.26 13.84 -9.47
CA ASP A 132 -8.88 13.62 -8.17
C ASP A 132 -8.94 12.13 -7.86
N ASN A 133 -8.92 11.80 -6.57
CA ASN A 133 -9.01 10.44 -6.09
C ASN A 133 -10.18 10.31 -5.12
N ASP A 134 -11.11 9.42 -5.44
CA ASP A 134 -12.20 9.07 -4.56
C ASP A 134 -11.93 7.73 -3.87
N TYR A 135 -11.26 7.81 -2.72
CA TYR A 135 -10.90 6.67 -1.89
C TYR A 135 -12.11 5.98 -1.23
N ASN A 136 -13.24 6.69 -1.11
CA ASN A 136 -14.44 6.17 -0.44
C ASN A 136 -15.46 5.61 -1.44
N LEU A 137 -15.29 5.90 -2.74
CA LEU A 137 -16.14 5.35 -3.78
C LEU A 137 -15.89 3.86 -3.96
N VAL A 138 -16.95 3.09 -3.75
CA VAL A 138 -17.02 1.66 -4.04
C VAL A 138 -18.12 1.44 -5.08
N VAL A 139 -17.84 0.64 -6.10
CA VAL A 139 -18.80 0.28 -7.13
C VAL A 139 -18.89 -1.25 -7.21
N LEU A 140 -20.05 -1.77 -6.83
CA LEU A 140 -20.32 -3.20 -6.80
C LEU A 140 -20.50 -3.76 -8.22
N PRO A 141 -20.37 -5.08 -8.42
CA PRO A 141 -20.63 -5.73 -9.70
C PRO A 141 -22.04 -5.43 -10.22
N GLY A 142 -22.15 -5.03 -11.49
CA GLY A 142 -23.42 -4.72 -12.14
C GLY A 142 -24.16 -3.50 -11.58
N SER A 143 -23.51 -2.69 -10.73
CA SER A 143 -24.13 -1.52 -10.11
C SER A 143 -23.57 -0.21 -10.67
N ASN A 144 -24.19 0.90 -10.27
CA ASN A 144 -23.68 2.23 -10.50
C ASN A 144 -23.56 3.00 -9.19
N SER A 145 -22.67 4.00 -9.19
CA SER A 145 -22.46 4.93 -8.09
C SER A 145 -22.22 6.32 -8.65
N THR A 146 -22.48 7.36 -7.86
CA THR A 146 -22.18 8.74 -8.23
C THR A 146 -20.83 9.15 -7.70
N PHE A 147 -20.08 9.93 -8.48
CA PHE A 147 -18.81 10.53 -8.06
C PHE A 147 -18.83 12.03 -8.33
N LYS A 148 -18.01 12.76 -7.58
CA LYS A 148 -17.77 14.19 -7.79
C LYS A 148 -16.27 14.44 -7.79
N ILE A 149 -15.80 15.12 -8.83
CA ILE A 149 -14.44 15.66 -8.88
C ILE A 149 -14.51 17.18 -8.96
N GLY A 150 -13.52 17.89 -8.42
CA GLY A 150 -13.50 19.33 -8.54
C GLY A 150 -12.23 19.99 -8.06
N GLY A 151 -11.94 21.16 -8.62
CA GLY A 151 -10.71 21.89 -8.37
C GLY A 151 -10.82 23.36 -8.76
N ASN A 152 -9.82 24.13 -8.32
CA ASN A 152 -9.71 25.53 -8.73
C ASN A 152 -9.26 25.59 -10.20
N THR A 153 -9.61 26.69 -10.87
CA THR A 153 -9.28 26.92 -12.27
C THR A 153 -8.53 28.22 -12.47
N ASP A 154 -7.66 28.22 -13.47
CA ASP A 154 -6.91 29.41 -13.89
C ASP A 154 -7.52 30.10 -15.12
N LYS A 155 -8.55 29.50 -15.74
CA LYS A 155 -9.25 30.00 -16.93
C LYS A 155 -10.64 30.53 -16.60
N LEU A 156 -11.15 31.41 -17.46
CA LEU A 156 -12.52 31.90 -17.41
C LEU A 156 -13.49 30.80 -17.87
N GLU A 157 -14.72 30.83 -17.34
CA GLU A 157 -15.78 29.87 -17.69
C GLU A 157 -15.98 29.74 -19.21
N GLU A 158 -15.95 30.86 -19.92
CA GLU A 158 -16.19 30.98 -21.37
C GLU A 158 -15.12 30.28 -22.21
N GLU A 159 -13.94 30.01 -21.64
CA GLU A 159 -12.86 29.31 -22.34
C GLU A 159 -13.10 27.78 -22.39
N TYR A 160 -13.95 27.25 -21.51
CA TYR A 160 -14.29 25.83 -21.43
C TYR A 160 -15.45 25.49 -22.37
N ASP A 161 -15.17 24.72 -23.41
CA ASP A 161 -16.20 24.26 -24.37
C ASP A 161 -16.72 22.86 -24.01
N HIS A 162 -15.80 21.91 -23.80
CA HIS A 162 -16.15 20.55 -23.41
C HIS A 162 -15.05 19.92 -22.55
N PHE A 163 -15.36 18.77 -21.97
CA PHE A 163 -14.46 18.03 -21.10
C PHE A 163 -14.57 16.53 -21.34
N GLU A 164 -13.51 15.83 -20.95
CA GLU A 164 -13.42 14.37 -20.95
C GLU A 164 -13.03 13.89 -19.56
N ILE A 165 -13.65 12.83 -19.07
CA ILE A 165 -13.24 12.17 -17.83
C ILE A 165 -12.60 10.84 -18.17
N ILE A 166 -11.38 10.66 -17.69
CA ILE A 166 -10.57 9.48 -17.91
C ILE A 166 -10.39 8.79 -16.57
N LEU A 167 -10.89 7.57 -16.46
CA LEU A 167 -10.53 6.70 -15.34
C LEU A 167 -9.09 6.22 -15.56
N LYS A 168 -8.17 6.58 -14.66
CA LYS A 168 -6.75 6.20 -14.77
C LYS A 168 -6.43 4.94 -14.01
N LYS A 169 -7.05 4.75 -12.84
CA LYS A 169 -6.80 3.63 -11.93
C LYS A 169 -8.04 3.32 -11.10
N ALA A 170 -8.20 2.04 -10.77
CA ALA A 170 -9.06 1.55 -9.70
C ALA A 170 -8.43 0.29 -9.11
N ARG A 171 -8.85 -0.11 -7.91
CA ARG A 171 -8.41 -1.32 -7.22
C ARG A 171 -9.58 -2.27 -7.04
N GLU A 172 -9.35 -3.57 -7.16
CA GLU A 172 -10.33 -4.57 -6.73
C GLU A 172 -10.43 -4.61 -5.19
N ALA A 173 -11.64 -4.49 -4.65
CA ALA A 173 -11.87 -4.38 -3.20
C ALA A 173 -11.52 -5.66 -2.41
N ASN A 174 -11.60 -6.82 -3.05
CA ASN A 174 -11.33 -8.12 -2.43
C ASN A 174 -9.98 -8.73 -2.85
N ALA A 175 -9.15 -7.99 -3.60
CA ALA A 175 -7.81 -8.45 -3.93
C ALA A 175 -7.05 -8.66 -2.61
N LEU A 176 -6.79 -9.93 -2.28
CA LEU A 176 -6.01 -10.33 -1.12
C LEU A 176 -4.55 -9.88 -1.33
N PHE A 177 -4.29 -8.64 -0.92
CA PHE A 177 -2.97 -8.00 -0.82
C PHE A 177 -2.13 -7.89 -2.09
#